data_AF-A0A1R2C4I3-F1
#
_entry.id   AF-A0A1R2C4I3-F1
#
_cell.length_a   1.000
_cell.length_b   1.000
_cell.length_c   1.000
_cell.angle_alpha   90.00
_cell.angle_beta   90.00
_cell.angle_gamma   90.00
#
_symmetry.space_group_name_H-M   'P 1'
#
loop_
_entity.id
_entity.type
_entity.pdbx_description
1 polymer ?
#
loop_
_entity_poly.entity_id
_entity_poly.type
_entity_poly.pdbx_seq_one_letter_code
_entity_poly.pdbx_strand_id
1 'polypeptide(L)'
;MASFDLVSWENEKIQFEEATAAAIKFLEQVPEPGEEVKLSGLEIDIHTLMLVKKFLEIKGEFPRINKPLPASRSDSIFDQNSPYNAFFKELNNDELLLLTLAAHKLTIESLQELCTAVIASHFAEMDATEVMNDLSENELTTNEEDYYKWTGFQWH
;
A
#
# COMPACT_ATOMS: atom_id res chain seq x y z
N MET A 1 8.42 5.60 27.80
CA MET A 1 8.18 4.82 26.57
C MET A 1 8.48 5.77 25.43
N ALA A 2 9.39 5.41 24.52
CA ALA A 2 9.67 6.26 23.38
C ALA A 2 8.50 6.15 22.38
N SER A 3 8.19 7.26 21.73
CA SER A 3 7.15 7.34 20.70
C SER A 3 7.62 8.27 19.60
N PHE A 4 7.12 8.02 18.40
CA PHE A 4 7.35 8.88 17.23
C PHE A 4 6.07 9.61 16.90
N ASP A 5 6.19 10.91 16.67
CA ASP A 5 5.07 11.74 16.25
C ASP A 5 5.17 11.96 14.75
N LEU A 6 4.43 11.18 13.97
CA LEU A 6 4.39 11.34 12.52
C LEU A 6 3.34 12.38 12.15
N VAL A 7 3.76 13.37 11.37
CA VAL A 7 2.92 14.49 10.95
C VAL A 7 2.61 14.34 9.46
N SER A 8 1.33 14.20 9.11
CA SER A 8 0.84 14.10 7.73
C SER A 8 1.15 15.37 6.93
N TRP A 9 0.97 15.33 5.60
CA TRP A 9 1.12 16.53 4.76
C TRP A 9 0.10 17.64 5.08
N GLU A 10 -1.04 17.29 5.68
CA GLU A 10 -2.06 18.22 6.18
C GLU A 10 -1.66 18.88 7.52
N ASN A 11 -0.49 18.55 8.05
CA ASN A 11 0.01 18.92 9.38
C ASN A 11 -0.80 18.31 10.54
N GLU A 12 -1.46 17.19 10.31
CA GLU A 12 -2.13 16.42 11.36
C GLU A 12 -1.17 15.37 11.95
N LYS A 13 -1.30 15.11 13.25
CA LYS A 13 -0.31 14.36 14.01
C LYS A 13 -0.85 13.02 14.48
N ILE A 14 -0.08 11.95 14.26
CA ILE A 14 -0.33 10.61 14.79
C ILE A 14 0.88 10.14 15.57
N GLN A 15 0.62 9.72 16.81
CA GLN A 15 1.62 9.10 17.66
C GLN A 15 1.73 7.60 17.36
N PHE A 16 2.95 7.13 17.13
CA PHE A 16 3.33 5.73 17.00
C PHE A 16 4.16 5.30 18.20
N GLU A 17 3.85 4.14 18.78
CA GLU A 17 4.73 3.50 19.75
C GLU A 17 6.03 3.07 19.05
N GLU A 18 7.16 3.12 19.76
CA GLU A 18 8.48 2.71 19.24
C GLU A 18 8.45 1.32 18.58
N ALA A 19 7.75 0.35 19.20
CA ALA A 19 7.64 -1.00 18.65
C ALA A 19 6.92 -1.05 17.30
N THR A 20 5.90 -0.20 17.11
CA THR A 20 5.17 -0.07 15.84
C THR A 20 6.00 0.70 14.82
N ALA A 21 6.69 1.76 15.25
CA ALA A 21 7.56 2.58 14.42
C ALA A 21 8.78 1.81 13.90
N ALA A 22 9.25 0.79 14.63
CA ALA A 22 10.38 -0.06 14.20
C ALA A 22 10.14 -0.82 12.88
N ALA A 23 8.88 -1.00 12.47
CA ALA A 23 8.54 -1.58 11.16
C ALA A 23 8.72 -0.59 10.00
N ILE A 24 8.91 0.71 10.29
CA ILE A 24 9.01 1.78 9.32
C ILE A 24 10.48 2.10 9.08
N LYS A 25 11.10 1.46 8.07
CA LYS A 25 12.55 1.67 7.80
C LYS A 25 12.90 3.11 7.44
N PHE A 26 11.94 3.90 6.97
CA PHE A 26 12.11 5.32 6.71
C PHE A 26 12.54 6.08 7.99
N LEU A 27 12.06 5.64 9.15
CA LEU A 27 12.40 6.25 10.44
C LEU A 27 13.80 5.89 10.94
N GLU A 28 14.47 4.89 10.37
CA GLU A 28 15.89 4.61 10.68
C GLU A 28 16.80 5.78 10.27
N GLN A 29 16.34 6.63 9.34
CA GLN A 29 17.08 7.79 8.84
C GLN A 29 16.74 9.08 9.61
N VAL A 30 15.81 9.02 10.56
CA VAL A 30 15.24 10.18 11.25
C VAL A 30 15.91 10.37 12.63
N PRO A 31 16.19 11.61 13.06
CA PRO A 31 16.91 11.86 14.30
C PRO A 31 16.00 11.57 15.50
N GLU A 32 16.53 10.81 16.45
CA GLU A 32 16.08 10.49 17.81
C GLU A 32 14.56 10.32 18.12
N PRO A 33 14.17 9.26 18.86
CA PRO A 33 12.79 9.09 19.31
C PRO A 33 12.29 10.29 20.14
N GLY A 34 11.14 10.84 19.76
CA GLY A 34 10.52 12.00 20.42
C GLY A 34 10.51 13.28 19.58
N GLU A 35 11.16 13.30 18.42
CA GLU A 35 10.97 14.38 17.44
C GLU A 35 9.74 14.15 16.55
N GLU A 36 9.16 15.27 16.11
CA GLU A 36 8.08 15.27 15.13
C GLU A 36 8.63 15.05 13.73
N VAL A 37 8.18 13.98 13.08
CA VAL A 37 8.63 13.58 11.74
C VAL A 37 7.60 14.06 10.73
N LYS A 38 7.95 15.10 9.98
CA LYS A 38 7.06 15.64 8.94
C LYS A 38 7.14 14.82 7.66
N LEU A 39 6.01 14.23 7.28
CA LEU A 39 5.85 13.41 6.08
C LEU A 39 5.38 14.21 4.87
N SER A 40 5.44 15.55 4.91
CA SER A 40 4.96 16.41 3.82
C SER A 40 5.66 16.13 2.49
N GLY A 41 6.96 15.83 2.50
CA GLY A 41 7.71 15.42 1.30
C GLY A 41 7.32 14.03 0.77
N LEU A 42 6.61 13.23 1.56
CA LEU A 42 6.06 11.95 1.14
C LEU A 42 4.60 12.06 0.69
N GLU A 43 3.94 13.21 0.84
CA GLU A 43 2.54 13.40 0.43
C GLU A 43 1.61 12.28 0.96
N ILE A 44 1.75 11.94 2.25
CA ILE A 44 0.91 10.94 2.92
C ILE A 44 -0.12 11.69 3.79
N ASP A 45 -1.40 11.54 3.45
CA ASP A 45 -2.54 12.09 4.19
C ASP A 45 -2.80 11.40 5.53
N ILE A 46 -3.56 12.08 6.38
CA ILE A 46 -3.85 11.59 7.73
C ILE A 46 -4.59 10.25 7.73
N HIS A 47 -5.51 10.06 6.78
CA HIS A 47 -6.34 8.86 6.69
C HIS A 47 -5.48 7.65 6.30
N THR A 48 -4.65 7.81 5.26
CA THR A 48 -3.68 6.80 4.84
C THR A 48 -2.69 6.47 5.96
N LEU A 49 -2.23 7.49 6.72
CA LEU A 49 -1.35 7.27 7.86
C LEU A 49 -2.06 6.51 9.01
N MET A 50 -3.35 6.75 9.23
CA MET A 50 -4.17 5.97 10.15
C MET A 50 -4.32 4.52 9.71
N LEU A 51 -4.48 4.25 8.40
CA LEU A 51 -4.52 2.90 7.86
C LEU A 51 -3.20 2.16 8.08
N VAL A 52 -2.07 2.83 7.83
CA VAL A 52 -0.72 2.29 8.13
C VAL A 52 -0.60 1.94 9.61
N LYS A 53 -1.00 2.85 10.50
CA LYS A 53 -0.98 2.59 11.95
C LYS A 53 -1.84 1.38 12.32
N LYS A 54 -3.10 1.37 11.86
CA LYS A 54 -4.05 0.28 12.10
C LYS A 54 -3.48 -1.06 11.66
N PHE A 55 -2.82 -1.10 10.49
CA PHE A 55 -2.15 -2.31 10.01
C PHE A 55 -1.01 -2.77 10.92
N LEU A 56 -0.10 -1.87 11.30
CA LEU A 56 1.06 -2.21 12.13
C LEU A 56 0.66 -2.60 13.57
N GLU A 57 -0.53 -2.21 14.02
CA GLU A 57 -1.09 -2.60 15.31
C GLU A 57 -1.74 -3.99 15.31
N ILE A 58 -1.99 -4.59 14.14
CA ILE A 58 -2.51 -5.95 14.01
C ILE A 58 -1.55 -6.93 14.72
N LYS A 59 -2.05 -7.60 15.75
CA LYS A 59 -1.30 -8.64 16.46
C LYS A 59 -1.48 -9.98 15.77
N GLY A 60 -0.39 -10.67 15.47
CA GLY A 60 -0.40 -12.01 14.89
C GLY A 60 0.88 -12.31 14.12
N GLU A 61 1.02 -13.56 13.66
CA GLU A 61 2.08 -13.90 12.70
C GLU A 61 1.74 -13.26 11.36
N PHE A 62 2.73 -12.61 10.73
CA PHE A 62 2.54 -12.07 9.38
C PHE A 62 2.22 -13.22 8.42
N PRO A 63 1.16 -13.09 7.61
CA PRO A 63 0.75 -14.15 6.70
C PRO A 63 1.84 -14.34 5.65
N ARG A 64 2.20 -15.59 5.41
CA ARG A 64 3.13 -15.95 4.33
C ARG A 64 2.38 -15.96 3.03
N ILE A 65 2.81 -15.13 2.09
CA ILE A 65 2.26 -15.10 0.73
C ILE A 65 2.89 -16.26 -0.04
N ASN A 66 2.14 -17.35 -0.21
CA ASN A 66 2.59 -18.48 -1.01
C ASN A 66 2.49 -18.12 -2.49
N LYS A 67 3.59 -18.31 -3.24
CA LYS A 67 3.64 -18.15 -4.69
C LYS A 67 3.58 -19.55 -5.35
N PRO A 68 2.82 -19.75 -6.45
CA PRO A 68 1.99 -18.76 -7.14
C PRO A 68 0.74 -18.38 -6.33
N LEU A 69 0.27 -17.14 -6.53
CA LEU A 69 -0.92 -16.66 -5.85
C LEU A 69 -2.13 -17.53 -6.23
N PRO A 70 -3.00 -17.87 -5.26
CA PRO A 70 -4.22 -18.60 -5.57
C PRO A 70 -5.10 -17.77 -6.51
N ALA A 71 -5.77 -18.46 -7.43
CA ALA A 71 -6.54 -17.81 -8.50
C ALA A 71 -7.79 -17.05 -7.99
N SER A 72 -8.34 -17.36 -6.81
CA SER A 72 -9.56 -16.71 -6.32
C SER A 72 -9.28 -15.48 -5.47
N ARG A 73 -10.18 -14.49 -5.48
CA ARG A 73 -10.15 -13.22 -4.71
C ARG A 73 -9.55 -13.33 -3.30
N SER A 74 -8.98 -12.21 -2.82
CA SER A 74 -8.41 -11.88 -1.48
C SER A 74 -8.63 -12.85 -0.30
N ASP A 75 -9.82 -13.44 -0.16
CA ASP A 75 -10.14 -14.57 0.72
C ASP A 75 -9.23 -15.81 0.56
N SER A 76 -8.49 -15.91 -0.54
CA SER A 76 -7.50 -16.97 -0.75
C SER A 76 -6.10 -16.63 -0.26
N ILE A 77 -5.76 -15.34 -0.16
CA ILE A 77 -4.45 -14.87 0.29
C ILE A 77 -4.33 -15.02 1.81
N PHE A 78 -5.44 -14.77 2.51
CA PHE A 78 -5.51 -14.82 3.96
C PHE A 78 -6.43 -15.94 4.40
N ASP A 79 -6.12 -16.57 5.53
CA ASP A 79 -7.11 -17.38 6.25
C ASP A 79 -8.35 -16.51 6.52
N GLN A 80 -9.56 -17.07 6.36
CA GLN A 80 -10.81 -16.36 6.63
C GLN A 80 -10.85 -15.74 8.02
N ASN A 81 -10.22 -16.39 9.01
CA ASN A 81 -10.15 -15.92 10.40
C ASN A 81 -8.95 -14.99 10.67
N SER A 82 -8.16 -14.67 9.64
CA SER A 82 -7.01 -13.80 9.77
C SER A 82 -7.45 -12.35 10.02
N PRO A 83 -6.85 -11.64 11.00
CA PRO A 83 -7.11 -10.21 11.20
C PRO A 83 -6.70 -9.36 9.98
N TYR A 84 -5.76 -9.87 9.16
CA TYR A 84 -5.38 -9.24 7.91
C TYR A 84 -6.50 -9.32 6.86
N ASN A 85 -7.27 -10.41 6.82
CA ASN A 85 -8.43 -10.52 5.92
C ASN A 85 -9.48 -9.46 6.25
N ALA A 86 -9.81 -9.31 7.53
CA ALA A 86 -10.75 -8.29 7.99
C ALA A 86 -10.28 -6.88 7.63
N PHE A 87 -9.00 -6.57 7.85
CA PHE A 87 -8.42 -5.29 7.49
C PHE A 87 -8.53 -4.98 6.00
N PHE A 88 -8.08 -5.89 5.12
CA PHE A 88 -8.07 -5.63 3.68
C PHE A 88 -9.46 -5.64 3.04
N LYS A 89 -10.44 -6.36 3.62
CA LYS A 89 -11.83 -6.34 3.14
C LYS A 89 -12.56 -5.02 3.40
N GLU A 90 -12.13 -4.25 4.39
CA GLU A 90 -12.72 -2.96 4.71
C GLU A 90 -12.26 -1.84 3.76
N LEU A 91 -11.17 -2.05 3.01
CA LEU A 91 -10.59 -1.05 2.13
C LEU A 91 -11.27 -1.03 0.77
N ASN A 92 -11.55 0.16 0.25
CA ASN A 92 -11.88 0.35 -1.16
C ASN A 92 -10.59 0.39 -2.03
N ASN A 93 -10.76 0.46 -3.36
CA ASN A 93 -9.64 0.44 -4.30
C ASN A 93 -8.69 1.65 -4.13
N ASP A 94 -9.24 2.84 -3.91
CA ASP A 94 -8.45 4.06 -3.72
C ASP A 94 -7.62 3.97 -2.44
N GLU A 95 -8.23 3.52 -1.34
CA GLU A 95 -7.54 3.30 -0.06
C GLU A 95 -6.45 2.23 -0.19
N LEU A 96 -6.70 1.15 -0.93
CA LEU A 96 -5.70 0.12 -1.19
C LEU A 96 -4.51 0.66 -1.99
N LEU A 97 -4.74 1.49 -3.00
CA LEU A 97 -3.69 2.13 -3.79
C LEU A 97 -2.88 3.12 -2.95
N LEU A 98 -3.54 4.01 -2.21
CA LEU A 98 -2.89 4.96 -1.32
C LEU A 98 -2.07 4.25 -0.24
N LEU A 99 -2.61 3.18 0.35
CA LEU A 99 -1.92 2.36 1.33
C LEU A 99 -0.68 1.68 0.73
N THR A 100 -0.77 1.20 -0.52
CA THR A 100 0.37 0.60 -1.23
C THR A 100 1.48 1.63 -1.45
N LEU A 101 1.14 2.84 -1.88
CA LEU A 101 2.09 3.94 -2.08
C LEU A 101 2.72 4.38 -0.76
N ALA A 102 1.92 4.51 0.30
CA ALA A 102 2.41 4.86 1.62
C ALA A 102 3.35 3.77 2.18
N ALA A 103 3.01 2.49 2.00
CA ALA A 103 3.87 1.38 2.39
C ALA A 103 5.23 1.43 1.70
N HIS A 104 5.25 1.76 0.41
CA HIS A 104 6.48 1.95 -0.35
C HIS A 104 7.29 3.15 0.16
N LYS A 105 6.66 4.33 0.31
CA LYS A 105 7.31 5.57 0.76
C LYS A 105 7.87 5.47 2.18
N LEU A 106 7.13 4.79 3.06
CA LEU A 106 7.53 4.50 4.45
C LEU A 106 8.43 3.26 4.56
N THR A 107 8.68 2.56 3.45
CA THR A 107 9.53 1.36 3.36
C THR A 107 9.12 0.24 4.34
N ILE A 108 7.81 -0.05 4.38
CA ILE A 108 7.19 -1.11 5.19
C ILE A 108 7.01 -2.35 4.29
N GLU A 109 8.04 -3.19 4.21
CA GLU A 109 8.11 -4.33 3.28
C GLU A 109 6.92 -5.30 3.41
N SER A 110 6.55 -5.66 4.65
CA SER A 110 5.44 -6.59 4.90
C SER A 110 4.11 -6.05 4.38
N LEU A 111 3.82 -4.77 4.59
CA LEU A 111 2.60 -4.14 4.08
C LEU A 111 2.62 -4.06 2.56
N GLN A 112 3.75 -3.67 1.97
CA GLN A 112 3.91 -3.58 0.52
C GLN A 112 3.66 -4.94 -0.16
N GLU A 113 4.22 -6.02 0.37
CA GLU A 113 4.02 -7.37 -0.15
C GLU A 113 2.54 -7.79 -0.12
N LEU A 114 1.85 -7.52 1.00
CA LEU A 114 0.44 -7.91 1.17
C LEU A 114 -0.48 -7.10 0.27
N CYS A 115 -0.30 -5.77 0.21
CA CYS A 115 -1.03 -4.91 -0.71
C CYS A 115 -0.85 -5.38 -2.17
N THR A 116 0.39 -5.66 -2.57
CA THR A 116 0.68 -6.14 -3.92
C THR A 116 0.00 -7.48 -4.20
N ALA A 117 0.00 -8.41 -3.25
CA ALA A 117 -0.70 -9.67 -3.41
C ALA A 117 -2.21 -9.50 -3.52
N VAL A 118 -2.82 -8.61 -2.72
CA VAL A 118 -4.26 -8.31 -2.79
C VAL A 118 -4.60 -7.76 -4.18
N ILE A 119 -3.85 -6.77 -4.66
CA ILE A 119 -4.02 -6.20 -5.99
C ILE A 119 -3.85 -7.28 -7.06
N ALA A 120 -2.78 -8.08 -7.00
CA ALA A 120 -2.53 -9.13 -7.98
C ALA A 120 -3.63 -10.20 -8.00
N SER A 121 -4.21 -10.57 -6.84
CA SER A 121 -5.35 -11.50 -6.79
C SER A 121 -6.63 -10.92 -7.39
N HIS A 122 -6.78 -9.59 -7.38
CA HIS A 122 -7.92 -8.93 -8.01
C HIS A 122 -7.89 -9.13 -9.53
N PHE A 123 -6.70 -9.01 -10.13
CA PHE A 123 -6.51 -9.14 -11.57
C PHE A 123 -6.27 -10.58 -12.05
N ALA A 124 -6.07 -11.55 -11.14
CA ALA A 124 -5.74 -12.93 -11.50
C ALA A 124 -6.86 -13.67 -12.27
N GLU A 125 -8.11 -13.20 -12.17
CA GLU A 125 -9.28 -13.80 -12.84
C GLU A 125 -9.80 -12.99 -14.03
N MET A 126 -9.28 -11.78 -14.26
CA MET A 126 -9.75 -10.92 -15.34
C MET A 126 -9.06 -11.33 -16.65
N ASP A 127 -9.85 -11.57 -17.70
CA ASP A 127 -9.27 -11.75 -19.04
C ASP A 127 -8.54 -10.45 -19.44
N ALA A 128 -7.50 -10.52 -20.26
CA ALA A 128 -6.68 -9.35 -20.62
C ALA A 128 -7.56 -8.21 -21.19
N THR A 129 -8.65 -8.58 -21.87
CA THR A 129 -9.66 -7.66 -22.39
C THR A 129 -10.50 -6.98 -21.30
N GLU A 130 -10.83 -7.69 -20.21
CA GLU A 130 -11.55 -7.13 -19.06
C GLU A 130 -10.66 -6.20 -18.24
N VAL A 131 -9.39 -6.56 -18.04
CA VAL A 131 -8.39 -5.67 -17.40
C VAL A 131 -8.23 -4.38 -18.19
N MET A 132 -8.09 -4.47 -19.52
CA MET A 132 -7.91 -3.30 -20.38
C MET A 132 -9.16 -2.41 -20.42
N ASN A 133 -10.36 -2.97 -20.39
CA ASN A 133 -11.59 -2.19 -20.34
C ASN A 133 -11.73 -1.42 -19.01
N ASP A 134 -11.43 -2.05 -17.88
CA ASP A 134 -11.49 -1.43 -16.54
C ASP A 134 -10.41 -0.34 -16.35
N LEU A 135 -9.23 -0.55 -16.95
CA LEU A 135 -8.18 0.48 -17.02
C LEU A 135 -8.54 1.61 -18.01
N SER A 136 -9.33 1.34 -19.04
CA SER A 136 -9.76 2.34 -20.03
C SER A 136 -10.93 3.22 -19.55
N GLU A 137 -11.79 2.71 -18.67
CA GLU A 137 -12.85 3.51 -18.03
C GLU A 137 -12.30 4.50 -16.99
N ASN A 138 -11.10 4.23 -16.46
CA ASN A 138 -10.32 5.18 -15.68
C ASN A 138 -9.36 5.92 -16.60
N GLU A 139 -9.84 6.96 -17.29
CA GLU A 139 -9.08 7.76 -18.27
C GLU A 139 -7.72 8.27 -17.71
N LEU A 140 -6.68 7.44 -17.78
CA LEU A 140 -5.30 7.87 -17.94
C LEU A 140 -5.01 7.96 -19.44
N THR A 141 -5.85 8.68 -20.18
CA THR A 141 -5.59 8.97 -21.59
C THR A 141 -4.48 10.01 -21.68
N THR A 142 -3.24 9.56 -21.49
CA THR A 142 -2.14 10.18 -22.23
C THR A 142 -2.37 9.76 -23.66
N ASN A 143 -2.65 10.74 -24.53
CA ASN A 143 -2.84 10.59 -25.97
C ASN A 143 -1.89 9.50 -26.51
N GLU A 144 -2.41 8.41 -27.08
CA GLU A 144 -1.63 7.24 -27.51
C GLU A 144 -0.38 7.63 -28.33
N GLU A 145 -0.49 8.71 -29.12
CA GLU A 145 0.62 9.27 -29.89
C GLU A 145 1.83 9.70 -29.04
N ASP A 146 1.61 10.17 -27.82
CA ASP A 146 2.68 10.59 -26.91
C ASP A 146 3.37 9.39 -26.25
N TYR A 147 2.63 8.32 -25.95
CA TYR A 147 3.19 7.06 -25.46
C TYR A 147 4.10 6.39 -26.50
N TYR A 148 3.65 6.30 -27.76
CA TYR A 148 4.47 5.73 -28.83
C TYR A 148 5.70 6.57 -29.15
N LYS A 149 5.60 7.90 -29.08
CA LYS A 149 6.78 8.79 -29.19
C LYS A 149 7.78 8.60 -28.05
N TRP A 150 7.30 8.42 -26.81
CA TRP A 150 8.17 8.26 -25.65
C TRP A 150 8.87 6.89 -25.60
N THR A 151 8.17 5.82 -25.94
CA THR A 151 8.71 4.45 -25.86
C THR A 151 9.56 4.03 -27.06
N GLY A 152 9.45 4.73 -28.20
CA GLY A 152 10.16 4.39 -29.42
C GLY A 152 9.78 3.03 -30.02
N PHE A 153 8.63 2.48 -29.62
CA PHE A 153 8.18 1.16 -30.03
C PHE A 153 7.65 1.17 -31.48
N GLN A 154 8.17 0.29 -32.33
CA GLN A 154 7.64 0.04 -33.68
C GLN A 154 7.27 -1.44 -33.82
N TRP A 155 6.04 -1.73 -34.25
CA TRP A 155 5.63 -3.07 -34.64
C TRP A 155 6.32 -3.45 -35.96
N HIS A 156 7.04 -4.58 -35.96
CA HIS A 156 7.55 -5.22 -37.17
C HIS A 156 6.65 -6.38 -37.59
#